data_AF-A0AAE3QUL0-F1
#
_entry.id   AF-A0AAE3QUL0-F1
#
_cell.length_a   1.000
_cell.length_b   1.000
_cell.length_c   1.000
_cell.angle_alpha   90.00
_cell.angle_beta   90.00
_cell.angle_gamma   90.00
#
_symmetry.space_group_name_H-M   'P 1'
#
loop_
_entity.id
_entity.type
_entity.pdbx_description
1 polymer ?
#
loop_
_entity_poly.entity_id
_entity_poly.type
_entity_poly.pdbx_seq_one_letter_code
_entity_poly.pdbx_strand_id
1 'polypeptide(L)'
;MHNFMEFERVYRHGDVLLFKVAETGVTAHVKERTKKLTLELGEVTGHSHQLAGDVEVLDSPVEKDQLLFRVTDQAVLTHEEHERIVLEKGVYLKVSQVEYDPFQDLIVRIRD
;
A
#
# COMPACT_ATOMS: atom_id res chain seq x y z
N MET A 1 -20.55 -10.32 -9.37
CA MET A 1 -20.72 -9.54 -8.12
C MET A 1 -19.44 -8.72 -7.96
N HIS A 2 -19.51 -7.41 -8.16
CA HIS A 2 -18.36 -6.54 -7.91
C HIS A 2 -18.24 -6.36 -6.39
N ASN A 3 -17.19 -6.92 -5.80
CA ASN A 3 -16.88 -6.73 -4.39
C ASN A 3 -16.31 -5.32 -4.24
N PHE A 4 -17.18 -4.33 -4.00
CA PHE A 4 -16.74 -2.96 -3.74
C PHE A 4 -16.09 -2.93 -2.34
N MET A 5 -14.79 -2.69 -2.29
CA MET A 5 -14.13 -2.31 -1.03
C MET A 5 -14.47 -0.85 -0.76
N GLU A 6 -15.05 -0.57 0.40
CA GLU A 6 -15.32 0.80 0.84
C GLU A 6 -14.03 1.42 1.37
N PHE A 7 -13.64 2.58 0.81
CA PHE A 7 -12.42 3.30 1.17
C PHE A 7 -12.74 4.38 2.22
N GLU A 8 -12.13 4.28 3.39
CA GLU A 8 -12.34 5.22 4.51
C GLU A 8 -11.38 6.41 4.43
N ARG A 9 -10.13 6.16 4.02
CA ARG A 9 -9.07 7.17 3.98
C ARG A 9 -8.02 6.81 2.95
N VAL A 10 -7.39 7.84 2.38
CA VAL A 10 -6.27 7.71 1.45
C VAL A 10 -5.04 8.41 2.02
N TYR A 11 -3.88 7.78 1.89
CA TYR A 11 -2.57 8.33 2.23
C TYR A 11 -1.69 8.27 0.99
N ARG A 12 -0.86 9.29 0.81
CA ARG A 12 0.14 9.34 -0.26
C ARG A 12 1.52 9.57 0.36
N HIS A 13 2.49 8.80 -0.11
CA HIS A 13 3.87 8.90 0.30
C HIS A 13 4.73 8.64 -0.95
N GLY A 14 5.10 9.71 -1.65
CA GLY A 14 5.74 9.60 -2.97
C GLY A 14 4.86 8.91 -4.00
N ASP A 15 5.41 7.83 -4.56
CA ASP A 15 4.82 6.90 -5.52
C ASP A 15 3.94 5.82 -4.86
N VAL A 16 3.89 5.76 -3.52
CA VAL A 16 3.02 4.85 -2.78
C VAL A 16 1.70 5.51 -2.40
N LEU A 17 0.60 4.91 -2.84
CA LEU A 17 -0.75 5.20 -2.36
C LEU A 17 -1.23 4.09 -1.42
N LEU A 18 -1.79 4.48 -0.27
CA LEU A 18 -2.43 3.56 0.65
C LEU A 18 -3.89 3.94 0.84
N PHE A 19 -4.77 2.97 0.66
CA PHE A 19 -6.19 3.10 0.92
C PHE A 19 -6.54 2.31 2.18
N LYS A 20 -7.02 2.98 3.21
CA LYS A 20 -7.65 2.31 4.36
C LYS A 20 -9.02 1.80 3.90
N VAL A 21 -9.23 0.49 4.04
CA VAL A 21 -10.48 -0.17 3.62
C VAL A 21 -11.28 -0.60 4.85
N ALA A 22 -12.61 -0.54 4.73
CA ALA A 22 -13.50 -1.07 5.75
C ALA A 22 -13.28 -2.58 5.93
N GLU A 23 -13.02 -3.02 7.16
CA GLU A 23 -12.67 -4.42 7.46
C GLU A 23 -13.81 -5.41 7.16
N THR A 24 -15.06 -4.93 7.19
CA THR A 24 -16.28 -5.72 6.96
C THR A 24 -16.32 -6.42 5.60
N GLY A 25 -15.57 -5.94 4.60
CA GLY A 25 -15.52 -6.49 3.25
C GLY A 25 -14.31 -7.38 2.96
N VAL A 26 -13.40 -7.59 3.92
CA VAL A 26 -12.10 -8.25 3.67
C VAL A 26 -12.07 -9.66 4.27
N THR A 27 -12.38 -10.64 3.42
CA THR A 27 -12.19 -12.08 3.70
C THR A 27 -10.91 -12.56 3.00
N ALA A 28 -9.75 -12.25 3.57
CA ALA A 28 -8.45 -12.69 3.06
C ALA A 28 -7.67 -13.45 4.14
N HIS A 29 -6.98 -14.52 3.74
CA HIS A 29 -6.13 -15.28 4.65
C HIS A 29 -4.84 -14.53 4.95
N VAL A 30 -4.35 -14.66 6.18
CA VAL A 30 -3.04 -14.12 6.56
C VAL A 30 -1.97 -15.02 5.95
N LYS A 31 -1.20 -14.45 5.02
CA LYS A 31 -0.08 -15.12 4.36
C LYS A 31 1.19 -15.04 5.21
N GLU A 32 1.45 -13.88 5.80
CA GLU A 32 2.67 -13.61 6.56
C GLU A 32 2.40 -12.62 7.69
N ARG A 33 3.13 -12.74 8.79
CA ARG A 33 3.16 -11.77 9.89
C ARG A 33 4.58 -11.23 10.00
N THR A 34 4.74 -9.92 9.91
CA THR A 34 6.05 -9.28 9.97
C THR A 34 6.01 -8.00 10.79
N LYS A 35 7.17 -7.61 11.33
CA LYS A 35 7.36 -6.31 11.99
C LYS A 35 7.84 -5.22 11.04
N LYS A 36 8.28 -5.61 9.85
CA LYS A 36 8.83 -4.74 8.81
C LYS A 36 8.38 -5.22 7.44
N LEU A 37 7.80 -4.33 6.67
CA LEU A 37 7.29 -4.61 5.34
C LEU A 37 7.76 -3.53 4.37
N THR A 38 8.44 -3.91 3.32
CA THR A 38 8.77 -2.99 2.22
C THR A 38 7.58 -2.94 1.26
N LEU A 39 6.99 -1.75 1.10
CA LEU A 39 5.83 -1.53 0.24
C LEU A 39 6.23 -1.27 -1.22
N GLU A 40 7.35 -0.57 -1.42
CA GLU A 40 7.90 -0.23 -2.72
C GLU A 40 9.40 0.08 -2.59
N LEU A 41 10.17 -0.17 -3.64
CA LEU A 41 11.52 0.36 -3.77
C LEU A 41 11.38 1.77 -4.33
N GLY A 42 11.94 2.76 -3.65
CA GLY A 42 11.82 4.16 -4.06
C GLY A 42 12.55 4.45 -5.37
N GLU A 43 12.33 5.66 -5.89
CA GLU A 43 12.84 6.17 -7.16
C GLU A 43 14.37 6.14 -7.24
N VAL A 44 15.03 6.59 -6.18
CA VAL A 44 16.50 6.53 -6.06
C VAL A 44 16.93 5.14 -5.58
N THR A 45 17.83 4.50 -6.33
CA THR A 45 18.42 3.21 -5.96
C THR A 45 18.98 3.24 -4.53
N GLY A 46 18.33 2.49 -3.62
CA GLY A 46 18.71 2.41 -2.20
C GLY A 46 17.60 2.87 -1.26
N HIS A 47 16.70 3.72 -1.73
CA HIS A 47 15.57 4.21 -0.96
C HIS A 47 14.41 3.22 -1.03
N SER A 48 13.61 3.14 0.03
CA SER A 48 12.48 2.22 0.08
C SER A 48 11.39 2.71 1.01
N HIS A 49 10.15 2.46 0.58
CA HIS A 49 8.97 2.70 1.37
C HIS A 49 8.83 1.58 2.39
N GLN A 50 9.28 1.84 3.61
CA GLN A 50 9.30 0.85 4.68
C GLN A 50 8.21 1.12 5.69
N LEU A 51 7.42 0.08 5.95
CA LEU A 51 6.42 0.07 7.01
C LEU A 51 6.98 -0.71 8.21
N ALA A 52 7.03 -0.09 9.37
CA ALA A 52 7.50 -0.71 10.62
C ALA A 52 6.38 -0.72 11.67
N GLY A 53 6.07 -1.89 12.23
CA GLY A 53 4.98 -2.12 13.17
C GLY A 53 4.45 -3.54 13.07
N ASP A 54 3.45 -3.90 13.88
CA ASP A 54 2.85 -5.23 13.79
C ASP A 54 1.89 -5.30 12.59
N VAL A 55 2.33 -6.02 11.55
CA VAL A 55 1.66 -6.08 10.24
C VAL A 55 1.42 -7.52 9.80
N GLU A 56 0.25 -7.77 9.24
CA GLU A 56 -0.12 -9.04 8.62
C GLU A 56 -0.32 -8.81 7.12
N VAL A 57 0.46 -9.51 6.28
CA VAL A 57 0.24 -9.52 4.84
C VAL A 57 -0.89 -10.48 4.54
N LEU A 58 -1.89 -10.00 3.81
CA LEU A 58 -3.07 -10.76 3.44
C LEU A 58 -2.92 -11.27 2.00
N ASP A 59 -3.52 -12.42 1.69
CA ASP A 59 -3.64 -12.84 0.30
C ASP A 59 -4.44 -11.80 -0.48
N SER A 60 -3.79 -11.16 -1.44
CA SER A 60 -4.40 -10.15 -2.29
C SER A 60 -5.21 -10.85 -3.39
N PRO A 61 -6.52 -10.59 -3.52
CA PRO A 61 -7.27 -11.01 -4.70
C PRO A 61 -6.99 -10.12 -5.93
N VAL A 62 -6.10 -9.13 -5.80
CA VAL A 62 -5.95 -8.05 -6.78
C VAL A 62 -4.64 -8.18 -7.59
N GLU A 63 -4.62 -7.49 -8.74
CA GLU A 63 -3.56 -7.35 -9.76
C GLU A 63 -2.11 -7.37 -9.23
N LYS A 64 -1.17 -7.66 -10.13
CA LYS A 64 0.27 -7.94 -9.87
C LYS A 64 1.08 -6.89 -9.09
N ASP A 65 0.48 -5.74 -8.72
CA ASP A 65 1.15 -4.59 -8.10
C ASP A 65 0.41 -3.98 -6.92
N GLN A 66 -0.61 -4.69 -6.43
CA GLN A 66 -1.33 -4.31 -5.23
C GLN A 66 -0.98 -5.23 -4.08
N LEU A 67 -0.78 -4.63 -2.90
CA LEU A 67 -0.48 -5.36 -1.69
C LEU A 67 -1.53 -5.06 -0.64
N LEU A 68 -2.22 -6.10 -0.18
CA LEU A 68 -3.20 -5.99 0.89
C LEU A 68 -2.53 -6.40 2.22
N PHE A 69 -2.62 -5.54 3.23
CA PHE A 69 -2.07 -5.82 4.55
C PHE A 69 -2.95 -5.26 5.66
N ARG A 70 -2.76 -5.76 6.87
CA ARG A 70 -3.46 -5.33 8.07
C ARG A 70 -2.46 -4.85 9.11
N VAL A 71 -2.70 -3.67 9.64
CA VAL A 71 -2.02 -3.15 10.83
C VAL A 71 -2.83 -3.58 12.04
N THR A 72 -2.23 -4.34 12.96
CA THR A 72 -2.94 -4.90 14.12
C THR A 72 -2.98 -3.95 15.30
N ASP A 73 -2.02 -3.04 15.42
CA ASP A 73 -1.95 -2.01 16.46
C ASP A 73 -1.61 -0.64 15.85
N GLN A 74 -0.32 -0.41 15.56
CA GLN A 74 0.17 0.78 14.89
C GLN A 74 1.34 0.41 13.98
N ALA A 75 1.45 1.12 12.85
CA ALA A 75 2.60 1.02 11.97
C ALA A 75 3.05 2.41 11.51
N VAL A 76 4.34 2.58 11.27
CA VAL A 76 4.92 3.83 10.79
C VAL A 76 5.52 3.58 9.42
N LEU A 77 5.02 4.30 8.43
CA LEU A 77 5.57 4.34 7.09
C LEU A 77 6.67 5.41 7.04
N THR A 78 7.83 5.03 6.55
CA THR A 78 9.00 5.89 6.42
C THR A 78 9.62 5.76 5.03
N HIS A 79 10.20 6.86 4.56
CA HIS A 79 11.01 6.97 3.36
C HIS A 79 12.09 8.02 3.64
N GLU A 80 13.23 7.95 2.97
CA GLU A 80 14.36 8.85 3.24
C GLU A 80 14.06 10.31 2.85
N GLU A 81 13.11 10.50 1.92
CA GLU A 81 12.77 11.82 1.36
C GLU A 81 11.43 12.38 1.83
N HIS A 82 10.68 11.61 2.62
CA HIS A 82 9.31 11.97 3.00
C HIS A 82 9.08 11.90 4.51
N GLU A 83 8.14 12.71 4.99
CA GLU A 83 7.74 12.69 6.39
C GLU A 83 7.01 11.39 6.74
N ARG A 84 7.37 10.83 7.90
CA ARG A 84 6.75 9.62 8.43
C ARG A 84 5.23 9.73 8.50
N ILE A 85 4.53 8.69 8.04
CA ILE A 85 3.08 8.55 8.18
C ILE A 85 2.78 7.49 9.23
N VAL A 86 1.98 7.84 10.22
CA VAL A 86 1.50 6.89 11.22
C VAL A 86 0.19 6.29 10.74
N LEU A 87 0.17 4.97 10.56
CA LEU A 87 -1.00 4.17 10.25
C LEU A 87 -1.57 3.59 11.55
N GLU A 88 -2.85 3.88 11.77
CA GLU A 88 -3.61 3.25 12.85
C GLU A 88 -3.99 1.81 12.47
N LYS A 89 -4.43 1.03 13.45
CA LYS A 89 -5.09 -0.26 13.23
C LYS A 89 -6.12 -0.19 12.09
N GLY A 90 -6.08 -1.18 11.20
CA GLY A 90 -6.99 -1.31 10.07
C GLY A 90 -6.40 -2.14 8.94
N VAL A 91 -7.20 -2.31 7.89
CA VAL A 91 -6.76 -2.96 6.66
C VAL A 91 -6.43 -1.90 5.61
N TYR A 92 -5.34 -2.12 4.89
CA TYR A 92 -4.81 -1.18 3.91
C TYR A 92 -4.52 -1.90 2.60
N LEU A 93 -4.90 -1.24 1.51
CA LEU A 93 -4.53 -1.60 0.16
C LEU A 93 -3.43 -0.64 -0.32
N LYS A 94 -2.26 -1.18 -0.61
CA LYS A 94 -1.18 -0.46 -1.29
C LYS A 94 -1.36 -0.54 -2.79
N VAL A 95 -1.24 0.60 -3.46
CA VAL A 95 -1.23 0.74 -4.91
C VAL A 95 -0.05 1.62 -5.31
N SER A 96 0.68 1.23 -6.35
CA SER A 96 1.74 2.09 -6.94
C SER A 96 1.10 3.18 -7.80
N GLN A 97 1.66 4.38 -7.77
CA GLN A 97 1.22 5.47 -8.65
C GLN A 97 1.50 5.13 -10.12
N VAL A 98 0.56 5.49 -10.99
CA VAL A 98 0.69 5.37 -12.44
C VAL A 98 0.50 6.74 -13.08
N GLU A 99 1.29 7.03 -14.12
CA GLU A 99 1.06 8.16 -15.02
C GLU A 99 0.25 7.67 -16.19
N TYR A 100 -0.78 8.44 -16.54
CA TYR A 100 -1.50 8.26 -17.78
C TYR A 100 -0.88 9.16 -18.82
N ASP A 101 -0.33 8.58 -19.89
CA ASP A 101 0.07 9.32 -21.08
C ASP A 101 -1.13 9.37 -22.06
N PRO A 102 -1.83 10.53 -22.18
CA PRO A 102 -2.99 10.65 -23.05
C PRO A 102 -2.65 10.66 -24.54
N PHE A 103 -1.38 10.84 -24.91
CA PHE A 103 -0.94 10.83 -26.31
C PHE A 103 -0.62 9.44 -26.81
N GLN A 104 -0.26 8.52 -25.90
CA GLN A 104 0.04 7.12 -26.22
C GLN A 104 -1.07 6.16 -25.76
N ASP A 105 -2.08 6.65 -25.03
CA ASP A 105 -3.12 5.85 -24.37
C ASP A 105 -2.49 4.71 -23.53
N LEU A 106 -1.38 5.03 -22.86
CA LEU A 106 -0.57 4.08 -22.12
C LEU A 106 -0.61 4.44 -20.64
N ILE A 107 -0.86 3.44 -19.80
CA ILE A 107 -0.69 3.53 -18.35
C ILE A 107 0.73 3.06 -18.05
N VAL A 108 1.60 3.99 -17.69
CA VAL A 108 2.99 3.69 -17.32
C VAL A 108 3.10 3.83 -15.80
N ARG A 109 3.78 2.87 -15.15
CA ARG A 109 4.10 3.05 -13.73
C ARG A 109 5.00 4.26 -13.58
N ILE A 110 4.70 5.13 -12.63
CA ILE A 110 5.65 6.18 -12.28
C ILE A 110 6.72 5.52 -11.43
N ARG A 111 7.91 5.45 -12.01
CA ARG A 111 9.17 5.43 -11.28
C ARG A 111 9.84 6.68 -11.79
N ASP A 112 9.81 7.78 -11.05
CA ASP A 112 10.60 8.96 -11.46
C ASP A 112 12.10 8.60 -11.47
#